data_AF-A0A1H5S754-F1
#
_entry.id   AF-A0A1H5S754-F1
#
_cell.length_a   1.000
_cell.length_b   1.000
_cell.length_c   1.000
_cell.angle_alpha   90.00
_cell.angle_beta   90.00
_cell.angle_gamma   90.00
#
_symmetry.space_group_name_H-M   'P 1'
#
loop_
_entity.id
_entity.type
_entity.pdbx_description
1 polymer ?
#
loop_
_entity_poly.entity_id
_entity_poly.type
_entity_poly.pdbx_seq_one_letter_code
_entity_poly.pdbx_strand_id
1 'polypeptide(L)' 'MNTKIRWQQRLTNYSKALRQLERAVALSRERELSDLEEQGLIQAFEFTHELAWNVLKDFFAFQGNPDITGSRDASREAF' A
#
# COMPACT_ATOMS: atom_id res chain seq x y z
N MET A 1 25.97 -6.97 -6.14
CA MET A 1 24.93 -6.09 -5.55
C MET A 1 23.69 -6.22 -6.42
N ASN A 2 22.61 -6.80 -5.90
CA ASN A 2 21.38 -7.02 -6.68
C ASN A 2 20.58 -5.70 -6.70
N THR A 3 20.76 -4.90 -7.75
CA THR A 3 20.13 -3.60 -7.94
C THR A 3 18.65 -3.79 -8.27
N LYS A 4 17.83 -4.13 -7.27
CA LYS A 4 16.39 -4.31 -7.45
C LYS A 4 15.76 -2.98 -7.89
N ILE A 5 14.89 -3.05 -8.89
CA ILE A 5 14.18 -1.87 -9.41
C ILE A 5 13.30 -1.31 -8.28
N ARG A 6 13.34 0.01 -8.06
CA ARG A 6 12.75 0.67 -6.89
C ARG A 6 11.27 0.34 -6.66
N TRP A 7 10.46 0.33 -7.72
CA TRP A 7 9.04 -0.02 -7.63
C TRP A 7 8.83 -1.49 -7.18
N GLN A 8 9.72 -2.42 -7.54
CA GLN A 8 9.65 -3.82 -7.09
C GLN A 8 9.95 -3.95 -5.60
N GLN A 9 10.89 -3.15 -5.08
CA GLN A 9 11.17 -3.10 -3.65
C GLN A 9 9.99 -2.53 -2.87
N ARG A 10 9.35 -1.46 -3.39
CA ARG A 10 8.12 -0.94 -2.79
C ARG A 10 6.97 -1.93 -2.85
N LEU A 11 6.82 -2.66 -3.96
CA LEU A 11 5.80 -3.70 -4.10
C LEU A 11 5.98 -4.77 -3.02
N THR A 12 7.23 -5.17 -2.75
CA THR A 12 7.53 -6.13 -1.67
C THR A 12 7.10 -5.61 -0.30
N ASN A 13 7.30 -4.33 -0.02
CA ASN A 13 6.89 -3.70 1.24
C ASN A 13 5.36 -3.57 1.33
N TYR A 14 4.71 -3.12 0.26
CA TYR A 14 3.26 -3.08 0.15
C TYR A 14 2.63 -4.46 0.38
N SER A 15 3.14 -5.51 -0.24
CA SER A 15 2.60 -6.87 -0.05
C SER A 15 2.72 -7.36 1.40
N LYS A 16 3.75 -6.95 2.14
CA LYS A 16 3.86 -7.27 3.57
C LYS A 16 2.82 -6.51 4.40
N ALA A 17 2.65 -5.22 4.13
CA ALA A 17 1.67 -4.35 4.75
C ALA A 17 0.23 -4.85 4.50
N LEU A 18 -0.09 -5.17 3.25
CA LEU A 18 -1.41 -5.71 2.87
C LEU A 18 -1.74 -6.99 3.63
N ARG A 19 -0.80 -7.93 3.76
CA ARG A 19 -1.02 -9.15 4.56
C ARG A 19 -1.26 -8.86 6.04
N GLN A 20 -0.65 -7.80 6.59
CA GLN A 20 -0.92 -7.39 7.97
C GLN A 20 -2.32 -6.80 8.11
N LEU A 21 -2.73 -5.95 7.15
CA LEU A 21 -4.08 -5.41 7.10
C LEU A 21 -5.14 -6.52 6.96
N GLU A 22 -4.93 -7.49 6.07
CA GLU A 22 -5.81 -8.65 5.89
C GLU A 22 -6.01 -9.43 7.20
N ARG A 23 -4.94 -9.65 7.97
CA ARG A 23 -5.04 -10.28 9.29
C ARG A 23 -5.81 -9.45 10.30
N ALA A 24 -5.61 -8.13 10.32
CA ALA A 24 -6.33 -7.24 11.21
C ALA A 24 -7.83 -7.19 10.88
N VAL A 25 -8.19 -7.19 9.59
CA VAL A 25 -9.58 -7.29 9.12
C VAL A 25 -10.18 -8.67 9.42
N ALA A 26 -9.42 -9.75 9.32
CA ALA A 26 -9.89 -11.08 9.71
C ALA A 26 -10.22 -11.12 11.21
N LEU A 27 -9.32 -10.61 12.06
CA LEU A 27 -9.53 -10.52 13.50
C LEU A 27 -10.79 -9.70 13.86
N SER A 28 -11.02 -8.58 13.18
CA SER A 28 -12.20 -7.73 13.40
C SER A 28 -13.52 -8.38 13.01
N ARG A 29 -13.49 -9.45 12.19
CA ARG A 29 -14.66 -10.25 11.82
C ARG A 29 -14.90 -11.42 12.79
N GLU A 30 -13.85 -11.89 13.46
CA GLU A 30 -13.94 -12.97 14.43
C GLU A 30 -14.48 -12.49 15.78
N ARG A 31 -14.13 -11.26 16.19
CA ARG A 31 -14.61 -10.63 17.42
C ARG A 31 -14.54 -9.11 17.36
N GLU A 32 -15.19 -8.48 18.33
CA GLU A 32 -15.00 -7.06 18.61
C GLU A 32 -13.53 -6.77 18.97
N LEU A 33 -13.03 -5.65 18.46
CA LEU A 33 -11.69 -5.17 18.71
C LEU A 33 -11.67 -4.31 19.96
N SER A 34 -10.56 -4.32 20.70
CA SER A 34 -10.31 -3.27 21.69
C SER A 34 -10.00 -1.94 21.00
N ASP A 35 -10.17 -0.82 21.69
CA ASP A 35 -9.86 0.52 21.18
C ASP A 35 -8.44 0.61 20.57
N LEU A 36 -7.46 -0.06 21.18
CA LEU A 36 -6.09 -0.10 20.67
C LEU A 36 -5.97 -0.90 19.38
N GLU A 37 -6.71 -1.99 19.25
CA GLU A 37 -6.74 -2.81 18.04
C GLU A 37 -7.46 -2.10 16.90
N GLU A 38 -8.54 -1.34 17.19
CA GLU A 38 -9.20 -0.49 16.22
C GLU A 38 -8.25 0.59 15.68
N GLN A 39 -7.55 1.29 16.57
CA GLN A 39 -6.51 2.26 16.18
C GLN A 39 -5.41 1.59 15.34
N GLY A 40 -4.98 0.39 15.73
CA GLY A 40 -4.01 -0.41 14.98
C GLY A 40 -4.51 -0.78 13.58
N LEU A 41 -5.78 -1.13 13.43
CA LEU A 41 -6.41 -1.41 12.14
C LEU A 41 -6.49 -0.17 11.25
N ILE A 42 -6.89 0.98 11.80
CA ILE A 42 -6.92 2.26 11.08
C ILE A 42 -5.51 2.61 10.58
N GLN A 43 -4.52 2.56 11.48
CA GLN A 43 -3.13 2.84 11.12
C GLN A 43 -2.62 1.87 10.04
N ALA A 44 -2.99 0.59 10.14
CA ALA A 44 -2.67 -0.43 9.15
C ALA A 44 -3.25 -0.13 7.77
N PHE A 45 -4.48 0.36 7.72
CA PHE A 45 -5.09 0.81 6.48
C PHE A 45 -4.34 2.00 5.88
N GLU A 46 -4.07 3.05 6.67
CA GLU A 46 -3.42 4.28 6.22
C GLU A 46 -2.03 4.01 5.61
N PHE A 47 -1.16 3.29 6.33
CA PHE A 47 0.19 3.04 5.81
C PHE A 47 0.16 2.06 4.62
N THR A 48 -0.80 1.12 4.57
CA THR A 48 -0.93 0.20 3.43
C THR A 48 -1.34 0.98 2.18
N HIS A 49 -2.26 1.95 2.32
CA HIS A 49 -2.68 2.82 1.22
C HIS A 49 -1.54 3.73 0.74
N GLU A 50 -0.77 4.32 1.66
CA GLU A 50 0.40 5.13 1.31
C GLU A 50 1.46 4.30 0.55
N LEU A 51 1.70 3.06 0.99
CA LEU A 51 2.62 2.15 0.30
C LEU A 51 2.13 1.80 -1.10
N ALA A 52 0.83 1.53 -1.28
CA ALA A 52 0.23 1.30 -2.60
C ALA A 52 0.45 2.50 -3.53
N TRP A 53 0.18 3.72 -3.05
CA TRP A 53 0.43 4.94 -3.81
C TRP A 53 1.90 5.06 -4.23
N ASN A 54 2.83 4.85 -3.31
CA ASN A 54 4.25 4.91 -3.62
C ASN A 54 4.71 3.85 -4.64
N VAL A 55 4.09 2.66 -4.64
CA VAL A 55 4.33 1.63 -5.67
C VAL A 55 3.90 2.14 -7.04
N LEU A 56 2.66 2.65 -7.15
CA LEU A 56 2.12 3.14 -8.42
C LEU A 56 2.96 4.30 -8.96
N LYS A 57 3.31 5.27 -8.11
CA LYS A 57 4.15 6.41 -8.49
C LYS A 57 5.48 5.97 -9.09
N ASP A 58 6.20 5.08 -8.40
CA ASP A 58 7.50 4.60 -8.89
C ASP A 58 7.37 3.68 -10.11
N PHE A 59 6.25 2.95 -10.24
CA PHE A 59 5.96 2.11 -11.40
C PHE A 59 5.71 2.97 -12.65
N PHE A 60 4.88 4.00 -12.56
CA PHE A 60 4.62 4.91 -13.69
C PHE A 60 5.87 5.70 -14.08
N ALA A 61 6.66 6.16 -13.11
CA ALA A 61 7.96 6.77 -13.39
C ALA A 61 8.90 5.80 -14.14
N PHE A 62 8.90 4.52 -13.77
CA PHE A 62 9.66 3.48 -14.47
C PHE A 62 9.14 3.20 -15.91
N GLN A 63 7.83 3.35 -16.15
CA GLN A 63 7.22 3.24 -17.48
C GLN A 63 7.42 4.48 -18.35
N GLY A 64 8.10 5.53 -17.86
CA GLY A 64 8.33 6.76 -18.60
C GLY A 64 7.21 7.80 -18.47
N ASN A 65 6.28 7.63 -17.52
CA ASN A 65 5.23 8.60 -17.19
C ASN A 65 5.43 9.15 -15.76
N PRO A 66 6.39 10.08 -15.54
CA PRO A 66 6.69 10.61 -14.22
C PRO A 66 5.71 11.69 -13.74
N ASP A 67 4.81 12.16 -14.60
CA ASP A 67 3.94 13.31 -14.34
C ASP A 67 2.74 12.98 -13.45
N ILE A 68 2.61 11.72 -13.02
CA ILE A 68 1.57 11.30 -12.08
C ILE A 68 1.90 11.80 -10.67
N THR A 69 1.18 12.84 -10.25
CA THR A 69 1.47 13.56 -9.00
C THR A 69 0.71 13.03 -7.79
N GLY A 70 -0.42 12.33 -7.98
CA GLY A 70 -1.27 11.83 -6.89
C GLY A 70 -1.94 10.48 -7.15
N SER A 71 -2.41 9.84 -6.08
CA SER A 71 -3.11 8.53 -6.12
C SER A 71 -4.35 8.55 -7.01
N ARG A 72 -5.03 9.70 -7.07
CA ARG A 72 -6.16 9.94 -7.97
C ARG A 72 -5.76 9.90 -9.44
N ASP A 73 -4.66 10.56 -9.80
CA ASP A 73 -4.17 10.62 -11.19
C ASP A 73 -3.71 9.23 -11.64
N ALA A 74 -2.99 8.51 -10.76
CA ALA A 74 -2.60 7.12 -10.99
C ALA A 74 -3.80 6.20 -11.23
N SER A 75 -4.85 6.36 -10.43
CA SER A 75 -6.06 5.54 -10.57
C SER A 75 -6.77 5.84 -11.89
N ARG A 76 -6.78 7.10 -12.36
CA ARG A 76 -7.38 7.47 -13.64
C ARG A 76 -6.57 6.98 -14.85
N GLU A 77 -5.24 6.96 -14.76
CA GLU A 77 -4.40 6.48 -15.87
C GLU A 77 -4.50 4.95 -16.06
N ALA A 78 -4.77 4.21 -14.98
CA ALA A 78 -4.82 2.76 -15.00
C ALA A 78 -6.12 2.16 -15.58
N PHE A 79 -7.20 2.93 -15.68
CA PHE A 79 -8.56 2.46 -16.04
C PHE A 79 -9.24 3.41 -17.03
#